data_AF-A0A6F9C800-F1
#
_entry.id   AF-A0A6F9C800-F1
#
_cell.length_a   1.000
_cell.length_b   1.000
_cell.length_c   1.000
_cell.angle_alpha   90.00
_cell.angle_beta   90.00
_cell.angle_gamma   90.00
#
_symmetry.space_group_name_H-M   'P 1'
#
loop_
_entity.id
_entity.type
_entity.pdbx_description
1 polymer ?
#
loop_
_entity_poly.entity_id
_entity_poly.type
_entity_poly.pdbx_seq_one_letter_code
_entity_poly.pdbx_strand_id
1 'polypeptide(L)'
;MPGNERVSRLLKEIIQKPGNDACADCGAPDPSWGSCSLGVFICVQCSGIHRNIPDIGMKVKSLSLSRWEDQEVEFMAENGNGLMKHKYEAVVPVYYYKPTHKDCQEGTLKYFTKYDAKEPKAVIKVDSINAAFQPEKIGNPNGLQITYLKDYITRNIFLYHDNGK
;
A
#
# COMPACT_ATOMS: atom_id res chain seq x y z
N MET A 1 -2.37 22.76 -24.06
CA MET A 1 -1.25 22.05 -24.71
C MET A 1 -1.71 20.65 -25.08
N PRO A 2 -1.61 20.22 -26.36
CA PRO A 2 -2.24 18.99 -26.87
C PRO A 2 -1.72 17.67 -26.26
N GLY A 3 -0.49 17.66 -25.71
CA GLY A 3 0.11 16.45 -25.14
C GLY A 3 -0.63 15.88 -23.94
N ASN A 4 -1.28 16.74 -23.13
CA ASN A 4 -2.00 16.30 -21.94
C ASN A 4 -3.30 15.55 -22.27
N GLU A 5 -3.94 15.85 -23.41
CA GLU A 5 -5.19 15.19 -23.82
C GLU A 5 -4.96 13.76 -24.31
N ARG A 6 -3.86 13.52 -25.04
CA ARG A 6 -3.47 12.17 -25.48
C ARG A 6 -3.20 11.26 -24.29
N VAL A 7 -2.34 11.73 -23.38
CA VAL A 7 -1.97 11.03 -22.15
C VAL A 7 -3.21 10.73 -21.30
N SER A 8 -4.09 11.71 -21.12
CA SER A 8 -5.35 11.53 -20.38
C SER A 8 -6.26 10.48 -21.02
N ARG A 9 -6.29 10.37 -22.35
CA ARG A 9 -7.07 9.35 -23.06
C ARG A 9 -6.49 7.95 -22.84
N LEU A 10 -5.17 7.81 -22.95
CA LEU A 10 -4.49 6.53 -22.72
C LEU A 10 -4.68 6.03 -21.29
N LEU A 11 -4.55 6.91 -20.29
CA LEU A 11 -4.80 6.55 -18.88
C LEU A 11 -6.24 6.06 -18.66
N LYS A 12 -7.23 6.68 -19.32
CA LYS A 12 -8.62 6.23 -19.28
C LYS A 12 -8.81 4.83 -19.90
N GLU A 13 -8.09 4.52 -20.96
CA GLU A 13 -8.13 3.19 -21.57
C GLU A 13 -7.44 2.15 -20.68
N ILE A 14 -6.29 2.50 -20.07
CA ILE A 14 -5.54 1.58 -19.19
C ILE A 14 -6.34 1.25 -17.93
N ILE A 15 -7.02 2.23 -17.32
CA ILE A 15 -7.80 1.97 -16.10
C ILE A 15 -9.06 1.13 -16.35
N GLN A 16 -9.56 1.11 -17.58
CA GLN A 16 -10.69 0.24 -17.98
C GLN A 16 -10.26 -1.23 -18.18
N LYS A 17 -8.95 -1.54 -18.15
CA LYS A 17 -8.50 -2.93 -18.24
C LYS A 17 -8.94 -3.74 -17.00
N PRO A 18 -9.27 -5.03 -17.16
CA PRO A 18 -9.68 -5.87 -16.04
C PRO A 18 -8.67 -5.88 -14.89
N GLY A 19 -9.16 -5.75 -13.66
CA GLY A 19 -8.36 -5.73 -12.43
C GLY A 19 -7.94 -4.32 -11.98
N ASN A 20 -7.99 -3.32 -12.86
CA ASN A 20 -7.70 -1.92 -12.51
C ASN A 20 -8.95 -1.17 -11.99
N ASP A 21 -10.11 -1.82 -11.96
CA ASP A 21 -11.40 -1.31 -11.49
C ASP A 21 -11.50 -1.18 -9.96
N ALA A 22 -10.55 -1.78 -9.24
CA ALA A 22 -10.43 -1.68 -7.79
C ALA A 22 -9.00 -1.30 -7.39
N CYS A 23 -8.89 -0.54 -6.30
CA CYS A 23 -7.63 -0.18 -5.65
C CYS A 23 -6.81 -1.44 -5.34
N ALA A 24 -5.54 -1.42 -5.73
CA ALA A 24 -4.61 -2.54 -5.54
C ALA A 24 -4.46 -2.97 -4.07
N ASP A 25 -4.56 -2.04 -3.12
CA ASP A 25 -4.23 -2.33 -1.72
C ASP A 25 -5.45 -2.68 -0.85
N CYS A 26 -6.59 -2.03 -1.10
CA CYS A 26 -7.76 -2.10 -0.21
C CYS A 26 -9.06 -2.50 -0.92
N GLY A 27 -9.02 -2.66 -2.25
CA GLY A 27 -10.19 -3.02 -3.05
C GLY A 27 -11.29 -1.96 -3.13
N ALA A 28 -11.01 -0.69 -2.76
CA ALA A 28 -11.94 0.41 -3.01
C ALA A 28 -12.22 0.53 -4.52
N PRO A 29 -13.48 0.72 -4.96
CA PRO A 29 -13.78 0.85 -6.38
C PRO A 29 -13.21 2.16 -6.96
N ASP A 30 -13.06 2.19 -8.29
CA ASP A 30 -12.73 3.37 -9.07
C ASP A 30 -11.47 4.12 -8.58
N PRO A 31 -10.28 3.46 -8.59
CA PRO A 31 -9.05 4.11 -8.15
C PRO A 31 -8.75 5.36 -9.00
N SER A 32 -8.35 6.45 -8.34
CA SER A 32 -8.12 7.76 -9.00
C SER A 32 -6.65 8.21 -8.98
N TRP A 33 -5.77 7.34 -8.51
CA TRP A 33 -4.34 7.57 -8.36
C TRP A 33 -3.53 6.39 -8.91
N GLY A 34 -2.29 6.64 -9.28
CA GLY A 34 -1.32 5.62 -9.69
C GLY A 34 0.01 5.76 -8.97
N SER A 35 0.63 4.63 -8.66
CA SER A 35 2.01 4.55 -8.14
C SER A 35 2.94 4.14 -9.28
N CYS A 36 3.64 5.12 -9.87
CA CYS A 36 4.49 4.88 -11.04
C CYS A 36 5.79 4.11 -10.71
N SER A 37 6.13 3.92 -9.42
CA SER A 37 7.21 3.02 -9.01
C SER A 37 6.77 1.55 -9.00
N LEU A 38 5.49 1.30 -8.71
CA LEU A 38 4.95 -0.04 -8.47
C LEU A 38 4.04 -0.53 -9.60
N GLY A 39 3.60 0.34 -10.51
CA GLY A 39 2.75 -0.03 -11.64
C GLY A 39 1.32 -0.39 -11.22
N VAL A 40 0.80 0.26 -10.16
CA VAL A 40 -0.53 -0.03 -9.59
C VAL A 40 -1.42 1.20 -9.51
N PHE A 41 -2.72 0.99 -9.68
CA PHE A 41 -3.80 1.97 -9.47
C PHE A 41 -4.39 1.82 -8.08
N ILE A 42 -4.49 2.95 -7.37
CA ILE A 42 -4.86 3.00 -5.95
C ILE A 42 -5.88 4.12 -5.69
N CYS A 43 -6.62 4.01 -4.59
CA CYS A 43 -7.55 5.05 -4.14
C CYS A 43 -6.79 6.23 -3.51
N VAL A 44 -7.50 7.33 -3.27
CA VAL A 44 -6.91 8.54 -2.65
C VAL A 44 -6.32 8.25 -1.27
N GLN A 45 -6.97 7.42 -0.44
CA GLN A 45 -6.49 7.06 0.89
C GLN A 45 -5.17 6.29 0.81
N CYS A 46 -5.11 5.24 -0.01
CA CYS A 46 -3.89 4.45 -0.22
C CYS A 46 -2.77 5.27 -0.87
N SER A 47 -3.10 6.25 -1.73
CA SER A 47 -2.10 7.19 -2.26
C SER A 47 -1.42 8.01 -1.16
N GLY A 48 -2.14 8.37 -0.09
CA GLY A 48 -1.57 9.03 1.08
C GLY A 48 -0.59 8.13 1.84
N ILE A 49 -0.90 6.84 1.95
CA ILE A 49 -0.02 5.84 2.56
C ILE A 49 1.26 5.69 1.72
N HIS A 50 1.13 5.50 0.41
CA HIS A 50 2.29 5.33 -0.50
C HIS A 50 3.23 6.53 -0.46
N ARG A 51 2.73 7.76 -0.30
CA ARG A 51 3.54 8.98 -0.16
C ARG A 51 4.47 8.98 1.05
N ASN A 52 4.10 8.25 2.10
CA ASN A 52 4.89 8.14 3.32
C ASN A 52 5.94 7.02 3.25
N ILE A 53 5.94 6.20 2.20
CA ILE A 53 6.91 5.13 2.02
C ILE A 53 8.16 5.69 1.30
N PRO A 54 9.36 5.55 1.88
CA PRO A 54 10.61 5.92 1.22
C PRO A 54 10.74 5.27 -0.16
N ASP A 55 11.36 5.97 -1.13
CA ASP A 55 11.58 5.57 -2.52
C ASP A 55 10.33 5.37 -3.40
N ILE A 56 9.16 5.12 -2.82
CA ILE A 56 7.87 5.02 -3.51
C ILE A 56 7.18 6.38 -3.59
N GLY A 57 7.18 7.14 -2.49
CA GLY A 57 6.32 8.31 -2.33
C GLY A 57 6.48 9.40 -3.38
N MET A 58 7.68 9.55 -3.97
CA MET A 58 7.96 10.57 -4.99
C MET A 58 7.26 10.32 -6.34
N LYS A 59 6.77 9.09 -6.59
CA LYS A 59 6.17 8.70 -7.89
C LYS A 59 4.69 8.37 -7.79
N VAL A 60 3.99 8.91 -6.80
CA VAL A 60 2.53 8.77 -6.65
C VAL A 60 1.82 9.94 -7.32
N LYS A 61 0.98 9.67 -8.33
CA LYS A 61 0.35 10.69 -9.19
C LYS A 61 -1.17 10.53 -9.29
N SER A 62 -1.89 11.64 -9.34
CA SER A 62 -3.33 11.65 -9.61
C SER A 62 -3.57 11.42 -11.10
N LEU A 63 -4.56 10.59 -11.45
CA LEU A 63 -4.89 10.30 -12.85
C LEU A 63 -5.45 11.51 -13.60
N SER A 64 -6.06 12.46 -12.89
CA SER A 64 -6.70 13.65 -13.49
C SER A 64 -5.99 14.96 -13.16
N LEU A 65 -5.27 15.04 -12.04
CA LEU A 65 -4.68 16.30 -11.56
C LEU A 65 -3.16 16.39 -11.73
N SER A 66 -2.49 15.30 -12.05
CA SER A 66 -1.03 15.28 -12.20
C SER A 66 -0.60 15.30 -13.66
N ARG A 67 0.60 15.82 -13.90
CA ARG A 67 1.28 15.66 -15.19
C ARG A 67 1.92 14.28 -15.26
N TRP A 68 1.63 13.57 -16.33
CA TRP A 68 2.17 12.26 -16.66
C TRP A 68 3.10 12.37 -17.86
N GLU A 69 4.25 11.74 -17.77
CA GLU A 69 5.18 11.58 -18.89
C GLU A 69 4.87 10.28 -19.64
N ASP A 70 5.18 10.22 -20.94
CA ASP A 70 4.83 9.08 -21.78
C ASP A 70 5.37 7.74 -21.25
N GLN A 71 6.60 7.73 -20.74
CA GLN A 71 7.23 6.54 -20.14
C GLN A 71 6.48 6.04 -18.89
N GLU A 72 5.86 6.94 -18.12
CA GLU A 72 5.08 6.54 -16.95
C GLU A 72 3.76 5.89 -17.37
N VAL A 73 3.11 6.44 -18.41
CA VAL A 73 1.88 5.86 -18.96
C VAL A 73 2.16 4.49 -19.57
N GLU A 74 3.25 4.36 -20.32
CA GLU A 74 3.70 3.09 -20.89
C GLU A 74 3.98 2.06 -19.80
N PHE A 75 4.71 2.44 -18.76
CA PHE A 75 4.94 1.58 -17.59
C PHE A 75 3.64 1.14 -16.92
N MET A 76 2.68 2.05 -16.72
CA MET A 76 1.37 1.68 -16.18
C MET A 76 0.58 0.76 -17.13
N ALA A 77 0.74 0.91 -18.44
CA ALA A 77 0.06 0.10 -19.45
C ALA A 77 0.60 -1.34 -19.54
N GLU A 78 1.91 -1.52 -19.37
CA GLU A 78 2.62 -2.80 -19.30
C GLU A 78 2.39 -3.53 -17.97
N ASN A 79 2.10 -2.76 -16.91
CA ASN A 79 1.75 -3.27 -15.60
C ASN A 79 0.22 -3.16 -15.36
N GLY A 80 -0.18 -2.83 -14.14
CA GLY A 80 -1.57 -2.81 -13.71
C GLY A 80 -1.84 -3.83 -12.60
N ASN A 81 -2.95 -3.62 -11.90
CA ASN A 81 -3.26 -4.27 -10.64
C ASN A 81 -3.35 -5.78 -10.76
N GLY A 82 -3.88 -6.31 -11.87
CA GLY A 82 -3.92 -7.75 -12.11
C GLY A 82 -2.53 -8.38 -12.13
N LEU A 83 -1.62 -7.84 -12.94
CA LEU A 83 -0.24 -8.34 -13.03
C LEU A 83 0.50 -8.16 -11.71
N MET A 84 0.39 -6.98 -11.11
CA MET A 84 1.12 -6.66 -9.89
C MET A 84 0.61 -7.44 -8.68
N LYS A 85 -0.67 -7.81 -8.64
CA LYS A 85 -1.21 -8.75 -7.66
C LYS A 85 -0.51 -10.11 -7.74
N HIS A 86 -0.33 -10.66 -8.94
CA HIS A 86 0.41 -11.91 -9.10
C HIS A 86 1.88 -11.81 -8.70
N LYS A 87 2.47 -10.61 -8.77
CA LYS A 87 3.86 -10.38 -8.38
C LYS A 87 4.03 -10.16 -6.88
N TYR A 88 3.26 -9.23 -6.31
CA TYR A 88 3.40 -8.79 -4.91
C TYR A 88 2.59 -9.64 -3.94
N GLU A 89 1.47 -10.22 -4.36
CA GLU A 89 0.66 -11.11 -3.52
C GLU A 89 0.86 -12.60 -3.84
N ALA A 90 1.94 -12.96 -4.56
CA ALA A 90 2.21 -14.34 -5.03
C ALA A 90 2.18 -15.39 -3.91
N VAL A 91 2.60 -14.99 -2.71
CA VAL A 91 2.82 -15.89 -1.56
C VAL A 91 2.04 -15.46 -0.32
N VAL A 92 0.96 -14.68 -0.49
CA VAL A 92 0.11 -14.27 0.64
C VAL A 92 -0.66 -15.50 1.16
N PRO A 93 -0.46 -15.92 2.42
CA PRO A 93 -1.16 -17.07 2.96
C PRO A 93 -2.68 -16.85 3.01
N VAL A 94 -3.46 -17.90 2.83
CA VAL A 94 -4.95 -17.84 2.81
C VAL A 94 -5.53 -17.28 4.11
N TYR A 95 -4.85 -17.51 5.24
CA TYR A 95 -5.25 -17.01 6.54
C TYR A 95 -4.84 -15.55 6.81
N TYR A 96 -4.08 -14.92 5.91
CA TYR A 96 -3.65 -13.55 6.08
C TYR A 96 -4.80 -12.58 5.82
N TYR A 97 -5.01 -11.64 6.74
CA TYR A 97 -6.05 -10.64 6.59
C TYR A 97 -5.67 -9.64 5.49
N LYS A 98 -6.49 -9.56 4.43
CA LYS A 98 -6.35 -8.55 3.38
C LYS A 98 -7.16 -7.32 3.77
N PRO A 99 -6.53 -6.13 3.88
CA PRO A 99 -7.24 -4.90 4.19
C PRO A 99 -8.35 -4.61 3.18
N THR A 100 -9.40 -3.97 3.68
CA THR A 100 -10.52 -3.47 2.88
C THR A 100 -10.50 -1.94 2.84
N HIS A 101 -11.34 -1.35 1.99
CA HIS A 101 -11.46 0.11 1.90
C HIS A 101 -11.88 0.79 3.21
N LYS A 102 -12.44 0.04 4.17
CA LYS A 102 -12.77 0.55 5.51
C LYS A 102 -11.52 0.74 6.36
N ASP A 103 -10.55 -0.17 6.25
CA ASP A 103 -9.32 -0.11 7.04
C ASP A 103 -8.46 1.09 6.65
N CYS A 104 -8.38 1.39 5.35
CA CYS A 104 -7.65 2.58 4.89
C CYS A 104 -8.36 3.90 5.21
N GLN A 105 -9.68 3.89 5.42
CA GLN A 105 -10.42 5.07 5.90
C GLN A 105 -10.19 5.32 7.39
N GLU A 106 -10.12 4.25 8.19
CA GLU A 106 -9.79 4.36 9.60
C GLU A 106 -8.34 4.82 9.82
N GLY A 107 -7.43 4.44 8.92
CA GLY A 107 -6.02 4.84 8.99
C GLY A 107 -5.31 4.27 10.22
N THR A 108 -5.75 3.09 10.68
CA THR A 108 -5.20 2.42 11.86
C THR A 108 -4.70 1.01 11.56
N LEU A 109 -3.59 0.64 12.20
CA LEU A 109 -3.11 -0.72 12.32
C LEU A 109 -3.69 -1.34 13.60
N LYS A 110 -4.44 -2.44 13.44
CA LYS A 110 -5.01 -3.21 14.54
C LYS A 110 -4.12 -4.42 14.83
N TYR A 111 -3.54 -4.47 16.03
CA TYR A 111 -2.69 -5.56 16.47
C TYR A 111 -3.50 -6.56 17.32
N PHE A 112 -3.55 -7.81 16.86
CA PHE A 112 -4.19 -8.93 17.53
C PHE A 112 -3.14 -9.91 18.05
N THR A 113 -3.38 -10.50 19.22
CA THR A 113 -2.48 -11.52 19.80
C THR A 113 -2.90 -12.95 19.49
N LYS A 114 -4.13 -13.14 19.02
CA LYS A 114 -4.71 -14.42 18.65
C LYS A 114 -5.53 -14.22 17.38
N TYR A 115 -5.62 -15.28 16.57
CA TYR A 115 -6.35 -15.25 15.30
C TYR A 115 -7.86 -15.05 15.48
N ASP A 116 -8.43 -15.61 16.55
CA ASP A 116 -9.86 -15.59 16.89
C ASP A 116 -10.25 -14.44 17.83
N ALA A 117 -9.34 -13.50 18.08
CA ALA A 117 -9.60 -12.36 18.95
C ALA A 117 -10.65 -11.42 18.33
N LYS A 118 -11.74 -11.18 19.07
CA LYS A 118 -12.81 -10.26 18.64
C LYS A 118 -12.40 -8.79 18.69
N GLU A 119 -11.45 -8.44 19.57
CA GLU A 119 -10.98 -7.08 19.77
C GLU A 119 -9.45 -7.00 19.68
N PRO A 120 -8.91 -5.91 19.10
CA PRO A 120 -7.46 -5.73 19.00
C PRO A 120 -6.85 -5.40 20.37
N LYS A 121 -5.65 -5.93 20.62
CA LYS A 121 -4.86 -5.54 21.80
C LYS A 121 -4.37 -4.09 21.71
N ALA A 122 -4.12 -3.61 20.50
CA ALA A 122 -3.78 -2.22 20.24
C ALA A 122 -4.34 -1.76 18.90
N VAL A 123 -4.81 -0.51 18.87
CA VAL A 123 -5.17 0.23 17.66
C VAL A 123 -4.19 1.38 17.53
N ILE A 124 -3.42 1.39 16.46
CA ILE A 124 -2.27 2.30 16.26
C ILE A 124 -2.55 3.13 15.02
N LYS A 125 -2.43 4.45 15.07
CA LYS A 125 -2.58 5.25 13.85
C LYS A 125 -1.39 5.03 12.93
N VAL A 126 -1.66 4.78 11.64
CA VAL A 126 -0.63 4.47 10.64
C VAL A 126 0.25 5.69 10.35
N ASP A 127 -0.24 6.91 10.58
CA ASP A 127 0.51 8.16 10.39
C ASP A 127 1.60 8.42 11.44
N SER A 128 1.58 7.72 12.57
CA SER A 128 2.46 7.95 13.73
C SER A 128 3.25 6.71 14.13
N ILE A 129 3.21 5.68 13.30
CA ILE A 129 3.96 4.45 13.47
C ILE A 129 5.31 4.55 12.75
N ASN A 130 6.36 4.01 13.38
CA ASN A 130 7.65 3.75 12.75
C ASN A 130 7.91 2.25 12.76
N ALA A 131 8.47 1.71 11.68
CA ALA A 131 8.84 0.31 11.57
C ALA A 131 10.28 0.18 11.10
N ALA A 132 11.09 -0.60 11.82
CA ALA A 132 12.49 -0.81 11.50
C ALA A 132 12.88 -2.27 11.72
N PHE A 133 13.63 -2.85 10.78
CA PHE A 133 14.25 -4.16 10.99
C PHE A 133 15.28 -4.05 12.11
N GLN A 134 15.18 -4.95 13.09
CA GLN A 134 16.00 -4.99 14.30
C GLN A 134 16.41 -6.43 14.63
N PRO A 135 17.09 -7.14 13.70
CA PRO A 135 17.33 -8.58 13.81
C PRO A 135 18.20 -8.96 15.01
N GLU A 136 19.25 -8.20 15.29
CA GLU A 136 20.16 -8.44 16.43
C GLU A 136 19.43 -8.30 17.77
N LYS A 137 18.60 -7.27 17.91
CA LYS A 137 17.84 -6.99 19.13
C LYS A 137 16.76 -8.05 19.40
N ILE A 138 16.13 -8.55 18.33
CA ILE A 138 15.03 -9.51 18.41
C ILE A 138 15.56 -10.95 18.47
N GLY A 139 16.81 -11.19 18.06
CA GLY A 139 17.40 -12.52 17.96
C GLY A 139 16.85 -13.34 16.79
N ASN A 140 16.31 -12.67 15.76
CA ASN A 140 15.77 -13.32 14.56
C ASN A 140 16.11 -12.49 13.32
N PRO A 141 16.60 -13.09 12.22
CA PRO A 141 16.98 -12.35 11.00
C PRO A 141 15.84 -11.55 10.37
N ASN A 142 14.59 -11.96 10.61
CA ASN A 142 13.37 -11.30 10.12
C ASN A 142 12.70 -10.46 11.21
N GLY A 143 13.46 -10.07 12.24
CA GLY A 143 12.96 -9.27 13.35
C GLY A 143 12.57 -7.85 12.91
N LEU A 144 11.33 -7.47 13.16
CA LEU A 144 10.78 -6.13 12.93
C LEU A 144 10.37 -5.50 14.27
N GLN A 145 10.90 -4.30 14.54
CA GLN A 145 10.43 -3.45 15.64
C GLN A 145 9.45 -2.41 15.10
N ILE A 146 8.23 -2.44 15.62
CA ILE A 146 7.21 -1.40 15.41
C ILE A 146 7.19 -0.49 16.63
N THR A 147 7.26 0.82 16.40
CA THR A 147 7.30 1.85 17.43
C THR A 147 6.15 2.83 17.19
N TYR A 148 5.39 3.17 18.23
CA TYR A 148 4.25 4.09 18.14
C TYR A 148 4.05 4.86 19.44
N LEU A 149 3.41 6.03 19.36
CA LEU A 149 3.07 6.83 20.53
C LEU A 149 1.71 6.42 21.09
N LYS A 150 1.64 6.21 22.40
CA LYS A 150 0.39 6.06 23.16
C LYS A 150 0.50 6.85 24.45
N ASP A 151 -0.41 7.78 24.68
CA ASP A 151 -0.42 8.66 25.85
C ASP A 151 0.92 9.41 26.01
N TYR A 152 1.47 9.92 24.90
CA TYR A 152 2.79 10.57 24.81
C TYR A 152 3.99 9.69 25.19
N ILE A 153 3.77 8.38 25.39
CA ILE A 153 4.80 7.41 25.70
C ILE A 153 5.06 6.56 24.47
N THR A 154 6.33 6.43 24.09
CA THR A 154 6.76 5.54 23.03
C THR A 154 6.59 4.08 23.46
N ARG A 155 5.80 3.32 22.69
CA ARG A 155 5.59 1.88 22.86
C ARG A 155 6.30 1.13 21.74
N ASN A 156 6.77 -0.08 22.06
CA ASN A 156 7.46 -0.95 21.12
C ASN A 156 6.71 -2.29 21.01
N ILE A 157 6.55 -2.78 19.79
CA ILE A 157 6.11 -4.13 19.47
C ILE A 157 7.26 -4.79 18.71
N PHE A 158 7.70 -5.95 19.18
CA PHE A 158 8.71 -6.77 18.53
C PHE A 158 8.03 -7.96 17.87
N LEU A 159 8.21 -8.09 16.57
CA LEU A 159 7.62 -9.14 15.75
C LEU A 159 8.72 -9.83 14.97
N TYR A 160 8.55 -11.11 14.66
CA TYR A 160 9.33 -11.79 13.65
C TYR A 160 8.46 -12.82 12.96
N HIS A 161 8.92 -13.28 11.80
CA HIS A 161 8.37 -14.44 11.12
C HIS A 161 9.53 -15.39 10.79
N ASP A 162 9.33 -16.69 10.88
CA ASP A 162 10.41 -17.66 10.62
C ASP A 162 10.87 -17.64 9.15
N ASN A 163 9.98 -17.23 8.25
CA ASN A 163 10.27 -16.99 6.84
C ASN A 163 10.28 -15.48 6.54
N GLY A 164 11.39 -14.97 6.00
CA GLY A 164 11.53 -13.57 5.56
C GLY A 164 11.16 -13.33 4.09
N LYS A 165 10.78 -14.39 3.35
CA LYS A 165 10.30 -14.33 1.98
C LYS A 165 8.78 -14.22 1.91
#